data_AF-A0A2E9Z6D4-F1
#
_entry.id   AF-A0A2E9Z6D4-F1
#
_cell.length_a   1.000
_cell.length_b   1.000
_cell.length_c   1.000
_cell.angle_alpha   90.00
_cell.angle_beta   90.00
_cell.angle_gamma   90.00
#
_symmetry.space_group_name_H-M   'P 1'
#
loop_
_entity.id
_entity.type
_entity.pdbx_description
1 polymer ?
#
loop_
_entity_poly.entity_id
_entity_poly.type
_entity_poly.pdbx_seq_one_letter_code
_entity_poly.pdbx_strand_id
1 'polypeptide(L)'
;MSRILKTPINIQRIDLSLLHGVSLNKLGRGTNSSIISIDRVVLDYDLTQLMRGELVINQIIVDQPAVHAISKNGTWNFQPLLELGGADGSPKKQDDKPANTPPIPFAIN
;
A
#
# COMPACT_ATOMS: atom_id res chain seq x y z
N MET A 1 -10.38 13.60 -5.08
CA MET A 1 -10.17 13.64 -3.61
C MET A 1 -8.88 12.89 -3.31
N SER A 2 -7.82 13.58 -2.88
CA SER A 2 -6.54 12.95 -2.53
C SER A 2 -6.64 12.32 -1.15
N ARG A 3 -6.40 11.00 -1.05
CA ARG A 3 -6.30 10.30 0.22
C ARG A 3 -4.95 10.66 0.84
N ILE A 4 -4.93 11.71 1.66
CA ILE A 4 -3.73 12.15 2.38
C ILE A 4 -3.27 10.99 3.27
N LEU A 5 -2.01 10.57 3.13
CA LEU A 5 -1.46 9.53 3.97
C LEU A 5 -1.40 10.04 5.43
N LYS A 6 -2.05 9.31 6.35
CA LYS A 6 -2.04 9.65 7.79
C LYS A 6 -0.70 9.32 8.47
N THR A 7 0.16 8.54 7.82
CA THR A 7 1.46 8.10 8.34
C THR A 7 2.58 8.81 7.56
N PRO A 8 3.62 9.33 8.24
CA PRO A 8 4.72 10.02 7.56
C PRO A 8 5.47 9.05 6.64
N ILE A 9 5.80 9.55 5.44
CA ILE A 9 6.69 8.88 4.49
C ILE A 9 8.07 9.54 4.64
N ASN A 10 9.11 8.73 4.77
CA ASN A 10 10.49 9.17 4.68
C ASN A 10 11.03 8.77 3.30
N ILE A 11 11.61 9.73 2.58
CA ILE A 11 12.27 9.54 1.29
C ILE A 11 13.69 10.05 1.44
N GLN A 12 14.70 9.19 1.34
CA GLN A 12 16.08 9.63 1.51
C GLN A 12 16.60 10.38 0.28
N ARG A 13 16.31 9.87 -0.92
CA ARG A 13 16.79 10.46 -2.17
C ARG A 13 15.78 10.25 -3.29
N ILE A 14 15.62 11.28 -4.12
CA ILE A 14 14.88 11.24 -5.38
C ILE A 14 15.90 11.52 -6.47
N ASP A 15 16.09 10.57 -7.37
CA ASP A 15 16.90 10.73 -8.57
C ASP A 15 15.97 10.81 -9.77
N LEU A 16 16.09 11.87 -10.56
CA LEU A 16 15.29 12.10 -11.76
C LEU A 16 16.18 11.92 -12.97
N SER A 17 15.80 11.01 -13.86
CA SER A 17 16.42 10.85 -15.17
C SER A 17 15.34 10.83 -16.23
N LEU A 18 15.60 11.52 -17.34
CA LEU A 18 14.76 11.35 -18.53
C LEU A 18 14.88 9.92 -19.07
N LEU A 19 16.11 9.40 -19.13
CA LEU A 19 16.41 8.11 -19.77
C LEU A 19 16.00 6.88 -18.95
N HIS A 20 16.06 6.97 -17.63
CA HIS A 20 15.88 5.84 -16.70
C HIS A 20 14.69 6.06 -15.75
N GLY A 21 13.94 7.12 -16.02
CA GLY A 21 12.83 7.59 -15.24
C GLY A 21 13.14 8.07 -13.82
N VAL A 22 12.17 7.90 -12.91
CA VAL A 22 12.25 8.40 -11.53
C VAL A 22 12.68 7.27 -10.63
N SER A 23 13.76 7.45 -9.86
CA SER A 23 14.09 6.54 -8.77
C SER A 23 13.99 7.15 -7.38
N LEU A 24 13.29 6.46 -6.50
CA LEU A 24 13.15 6.81 -5.09
C LEU A 24 13.97 5.83 -4.27
N ASN A 25 14.99 6.32 -3.56
CA ASN A 25 15.86 5.46 -2.78
C ASN A 25 15.55 5.59 -1.28
N LYS A 26 15.52 4.44 -0.60
CA LYS A 26 15.19 4.28 0.81
C LYS A 26 13.90 4.99 1.22
N LEU A 27 12.79 4.37 0.83
CA LEU A 27 11.46 4.72 1.31
C LEU A 27 11.20 4.03 2.63
N GLY A 28 10.80 4.80 3.64
CA GLY A 28 10.36 4.29 4.94
C GLY A 28 8.96 4.79 5.27
N ARG A 29 8.16 3.98 5.97
CA ARG A 29 6.84 4.41 6.46
C ARG A 29 6.63 4.00 7.91
N GLY A 30 6.44 4.98 8.80
CA GLY A 30 6.13 4.73 10.22
C GLY A 30 6.43 5.93 11.10
N THR A 31 5.75 6.04 12.24
CA THR A 31 5.91 7.15 13.20
C THR A 31 7.12 7.02 14.11
N ASN A 32 7.52 5.78 14.47
CA ASN A 32 8.65 5.51 15.38
C ASN A 32 9.59 4.38 14.90
N SER A 33 9.09 3.44 14.11
CA SER A 33 9.86 2.39 13.43
C SER A 33 9.26 2.18 12.05
N SER A 34 10.10 1.97 11.03
CA SER A 34 9.61 1.77 9.67
C SER A 34 8.86 0.43 9.60
N ILE A 35 7.64 0.44 9.06
CA ILE A 35 6.82 -0.75 8.82
C ILE A 35 7.18 -1.36 7.46
N ILE A 36 7.49 -0.50 6.49
CA ILE A 36 7.90 -0.88 5.13
C ILE A 36 9.19 -0.15 4.83
N SER A 37 10.19 -0.86 4.34
CA SER A 37 11.39 -0.27 3.75
C SER A 37 11.49 -0.72 2.30
N ILE A 38 11.72 0.22 1.39
CA ILE A 38 12.00 -0.09 -0.01
C ILE A 38 13.31 0.60 -0.37
N ASP A 39 14.27 -0.17 -0.85
CA ASP A 39 15.60 0.38 -1.15
C ASP A 39 15.57 1.23 -2.42
N ARG A 40 14.83 0.79 -3.44
CA ARG A 40 14.67 1.53 -4.68
C ARG A 40 13.30 1.28 -5.32
N VAL A 41 12.63 2.35 -5.74
CA VAL A 41 11.52 2.29 -6.70
C VAL A 41 11.99 2.93 -7.98
N VAL A 42 11.77 2.33 -9.15
CA VAL A 42 12.04 2.92 -10.47
C VAL A 42 10.75 2.99 -11.26
N LEU A 43 10.39 4.20 -11.70
CA LEU A 43 9.30 4.43 -12.65
C LEU A 43 9.87 4.46 -14.06
N ASP A 44 9.60 3.42 -14.85
CA ASP A 44 9.99 3.37 -16.26
C ASP A 44 8.84 3.88 -17.14
N TYR A 45 9.15 4.77 -18.09
CA TYR A 45 8.17 5.40 -18.96
C TYR A 45 8.70 5.56 -20.38
N ASP A 46 7.79 5.64 -21.35
CA ASP A 46 8.13 5.87 -22.75
C ASP A 46 8.52 7.34 -22.98
N LEU A 47 9.81 7.56 -23.17
CA LEU A 47 10.40 8.84 -23.52
C LEU A 47 9.78 9.48 -24.76
N THR A 48 9.48 8.68 -25.80
CA THR A 48 8.94 9.20 -27.06
C THR A 48 7.53 9.72 -26.87
N GLN A 49 6.74 9.06 -26.02
CA GLN A 49 5.42 9.54 -25.63
C GLN A 49 5.53 10.78 -24.75
N LEU A 50 6.49 10.81 -23.81
CA LEU A 50 6.69 11.95 -22.93
C LEU A 50 7.03 13.22 -23.72
N MET A 51 7.84 13.11 -24.79
CA MET A 51 8.15 14.22 -25.69
C MET A 51 6.94 14.70 -26.50
N ARG A 52 5.92 13.85 -26.70
CA ARG A 52 4.62 14.23 -27.28
C ARG A 52 3.67 14.85 -26.24
N GLY A 53 4.08 14.98 -24.98
CA GLY A 53 3.25 15.46 -23.88
C GLY A 53 2.41 14.36 -23.23
N GLU A 54 2.63 13.09 -23.57
CA GLU A 54 1.88 11.95 -23.05
C GLU A 54 2.74 11.15 -22.05
N LEU A 55 2.24 10.95 -20.82
CA LEU A 55 2.91 10.07 -19.86
C LEU A 55 2.42 8.64 -20.02
N VAL A 56 3.23 7.79 -20.65
CA VAL A 56 3.00 6.34 -20.75
C VAL A 56 3.97 5.62 -19.84
N ILE A 57 3.44 5.01 -18.78
CA ILE A 57 4.22 4.23 -17.80
C ILE A 57 4.29 2.79 -18.31
N ASN A 58 5.50 2.28 -18.52
CA ASN A 58 5.69 0.89 -18.94
C ASN A 58 5.64 -0.04 -17.73
N GLN A 59 6.41 0.29 -16.69
CA GLN A 59 6.55 -0.54 -15.51
C GLN A 59 6.98 0.27 -14.28
N ILE A 60 6.66 -0.27 -13.11
CA ILE A 60 7.15 0.21 -11.83
C ILE A 60 7.95 -0.92 -11.21
N ILE A 61 9.25 -0.72 -11.05
CA ILE A 61 10.15 -1.70 -10.45
C ILE A 61 10.31 -1.34 -8.97
N VAL A 62 10.13 -2.33 -8.10
CA VAL A 62 10.36 -2.20 -6.67
C VAL A 62 11.47 -3.17 -6.29
N ASP A 63 12.62 -2.63 -5.91
CA ASP A 63 13.79 -3.40 -5.50
C ASP A 63 13.85 -3.55 -3.98
N GLN A 64 14.16 -4.76 -3.54
CA GLN A 64 14.31 -5.17 -2.14
C GLN A 64 13.22 -4.59 -1.21
N PRO A 65 11.92 -4.88 -1.48
CA PRO A 65 10.88 -4.51 -0.55
C PRO A 65 11.00 -5.36 0.73
N ALA A 66 11.05 -4.70 1.87
CA ALA A 66 11.06 -5.34 3.18
C ALA A 66 9.93 -4.81 4.05
N VAL A 67 9.35 -5.72 4.85
CA VAL A 67 8.31 -5.42 5.84
C VAL A 67 8.86 -5.77 7.21
N HIS A 68 8.74 -4.83 8.15
CA HIS A 68 9.23 -4.99 9.51
C HIS A 68 8.04 -5.09 10.46
N ALA A 69 7.87 -6.27 11.05
CA ALA A 69 6.89 -6.52 12.11
C ALA A 69 7.60 -6.43 13.47
N ILE A 70 7.35 -5.35 14.21
CA ILE A 70 7.98 -5.10 15.51
C ILE A 70 6.88 -5.04 16.57
N SER A 71 6.97 -5.92 17.57
CA SER A 71 6.12 -5.87 18.77
C SER A 71 6.91 -5.27 19.93
N LYS A 72 6.38 -4.20 20.52
CA LYS A 72 6.93 -3.58 21.73
C LYS A 72 5.82 -3.39 22.74
N ASN A 73 5.99 -3.95 23.94
CA ASN A 73 5.01 -3.87 25.02
C ASN A 73 3.61 -4.36 24.62
N GLY A 74 3.52 -5.40 23.79
CA GLY A 74 2.24 -5.96 23.31
C GLY A 74 1.60 -5.20 22.15
N THR A 75 2.21 -4.10 21.69
CA THR A 75 1.70 -3.31 20.56
C THR A 75 2.58 -3.51 19.33
N TRP A 76 1.94 -3.83 18.21
CA TRP A 76 2.60 -3.94 16.90
C TRP A 76 2.80 -2.57 16.24
N ASN A 77 3.94 -2.36 15.60
CA ASN A 77 4.24 -1.13 14.84
C ASN A 77 3.31 -0.89 13.64
N PHE A 78 2.62 -1.92 13.14
CA PHE A 78 1.63 -1.82 12.07
C PHE A 78 0.18 -1.70 12.55
N GLN A 79 -0.08 -1.66 13.86
CA GLN A 79 -1.44 -1.47 14.42
C GLN A 79 -2.19 -0.28 13.80
N PRO A 80 -1.56 0.90 13.56
CA PRO A 80 -2.23 2.04 12.94
C PRO A 80 -2.68 1.79 11.49
N LEU A 81 -2.08 0.82 10.79
CA LEU A 81 -2.49 0.48 9.43
C LEU A 81 -3.76 -0.37 9.42
N LEU A 82 -3.98 -1.18 10.45
CA LEU A 82 -5.19 -1.98 10.62
C LEU A 82 -6.40 -1.06 10.86
N GLU A 83 -6.19 0.03 11.60
CA GLU A 83 -7.18 1.07 11.86
C GLU A 83 -7.53 1.88 10.59
N LEU A 84 -6.64 1.93 9.59
CA LEU A 84 -6.93 2.55 8.28
C LEU A 84 -7.78 1.66 7.36
N GLY A 85 -7.71 0.34 7.55
CA GLY A 85 -8.52 -0.66 6.86
C GLY A 85 -9.83 -0.98 7.60
N GLY A 86 -9.92 -0.58 8.87
CA GLY A 86 -11.14 -0.60 9.67
C GLY A 86 -12.15 0.39 9.10
N ALA A 87 -13.18 -0.15 8.46
CA ALA A 87 -14.40 0.59 8.19
C ALA A 87 -14.91 1.25 9.48
N ASP A 88 -15.63 2.37 9.33
CA ASP A 88 -16.70 2.80 10.24
C ASP A 88 -17.82 1.73 10.29
N GLY A 89 -17.43 0.55 10.74
CA GLY A 89 -18.19 -0.68 10.65
C GLY A 89 -17.75 -1.55 11.82
N SER A 90 -17.96 -1.04 13.03
CA SER A 90 -18.33 -1.92 14.14
C SER A 90 -19.33 -2.93 13.57
N PRO A 91 -19.14 -4.25 13.73
CA PRO A 91 -20.22 -5.18 13.45
C PRO A 91 -21.36 -4.74 14.37
N LYS A 92 -22.40 -4.10 13.82
CA LYS A 92 -23.66 -3.96 14.55
C LYS A 92 -24.01 -5.38 14.93
N LYS A 93 -24.08 -5.65 16.24
CA LYS A 93 -24.71 -6.86 16.77
C LYS A 93 -26.03 -7.00 16.02
N GLN A 94 -26.08 -7.96 15.10
CA GLN A 94 -27.31 -8.34 14.45
C GLN A 94 -28.03 -9.19 15.49
N ASP A 95 -29.11 -8.64 16.04
CA ASP A 95 -30.02 -9.36 16.93
C ASP A 95 -30.39 -10.71 16.31
N ASP A 96 -30.27 -11.76 17.11
CA ASP A 96 -30.67 -13.12 16.80
C ASP A 96 -32.15 -13.15 16.40
N LYS A 97 -32.42 -13.24 15.10
CA LYS A 97 -33.72 -13.71 14.60
C LYS A 97 -33.46 -14.78 13.54
N PRO A 98 -33.92 -16.03 13.75
CA PRO A 98 -33.67 -17.12 12.82
C PRO A 98 -34.46 -16.88 11.54
N ALA A 99 -33.76 -16.47 10.48
CA ALA A 99 -34.31 -16.38 9.14
C ALA A 99 -34.04 -17.71 8.41
N ASN A 100 -35.13 -18.47 8.25
CA ASN A 100 -35.24 -19.68 7.45
C ASN A 100 -34.64 -19.45 6.04
N THR A 101 -33.47 -20.04 5.76
CA THR A 101 -32.79 -19.95 4.47
C THR A 101 -33.00 -21.26 3.70
N PRO A 102 -33.51 -21.22 2.45
CA PRO A 102 -33.60 -22.44 1.64
C PRO A 102 -32.19 -22.89 1.20
N PRO A 103 -31.95 -24.22 1.06
CA PRO A 103 -30.62 -24.75 0.77
C PRO A 103 -30.18 -24.39 -0.65
N ILE A 104 -29.00 -23.76 -0.75
CA ILE A 104 -28.31 -23.50 -2.02
C ILE A 104 -27.61 -24.81 -2.45
N PRO A 105 -27.83 -25.32 -3.67
CA PRO A 105 -27.16 -26.54 -4.13
C PRO A 105 -25.71 -26.20 -4.54
N PHE A 106 -24.73 -26.84 -3.90
CA PHE A 106 -23.36 -26.82 -4.38
C PHE A 106 -23.21 -27.88 -5.48
N ALA A 107 -22.89 -27.44 -6.70
CA ALA A 107 -22.37 -28.32 -7.73
C ALA A 107 -20.88 -28.57 -7.45
N ILE A 108 -20.52 -29.82 -7.16
CA ILE A 108 -19.14 -30.29 -7.06
C ILE A 108 -18.82 -30.98 -8.38
N ASN A 109 -17.73 -30.57 -9.02
CA ASN A 109 -17.21 -31.14 -10.27
C ASN A 109 -16.47 -32.46 -10.00
#